data_AF-X8DN48-F1
#
_entry.id   AF-X8DN48-F1
#
_cell.length_a   1.000
_cell.length_b   1.000
_cell.length_c   1.000
_cell.angle_alpha   90.00
_cell.angle_beta   90.00
_cell.angle_gamma   90.00
#
_symmetry.space_group_name_H-M   'P 1'
#
loop_
_entity.id
_entity.type
_entity.pdbx_description
1 polymer ?
#
loop_
_entity_poly.entity_id
_entity_poly.type
_entity_poly.pdbx_seq_one_letter_code
_entity_poly.pdbx_strand_id
1 'polypeptide(L)'
;MVAVAVEAGDPESPASSQKLIEHSAAVFRRWIDLIADKLVAVGVARTRADELAMLMTTSLEGAIIIARSTRDITPIDVVHRQLRTLIEEAGQ
;
A
#
# COMPACT_ATOMS: atom_id res chain seq x y z
N MET A 1 -4.62 -7.81 6.43
CA MET A 1 -5.54 -6.67 6.57
C MET A 1 -6.54 -6.57 5.41
N VAL A 2 -6.21 -6.98 4.18
CA VAL A 2 -7.10 -6.83 3.00
C VAL A 2 -8.30 -7.82 2.94
N ALA A 3 -8.27 -8.93 3.68
CA ALA A 3 -9.42 -9.86 3.71
C ALA A 3 -10.62 -9.38 4.54
N VAL A 4 -10.54 -8.22 5.22
CA VAL A 4 -11.62 -7.75 6.13
C VAL A 4 -12.45 -6.61 5.52
N ALA A 5 -12.05 -6.02 4.38
CA ALA A 5 -12.82 -4.93 3.78
C ALA A 5 -14.03 -5.40 2.95
N VAL A 6 -14.10 -6.68 2.57
CA VAL A 6 -15.17 -7.21 1.70
C VAL A 6 -16.41 -7.62 2.50
N GLU A 7 -16.37 -7.60 3.84
CA GLU A 7 -17.49 -8.00 4.70
C GLU A 7 -17.73 -7.00 5.86
N ALA A 8 -17.50 -5.70 5.64
CA ALA A 8 -17.50 -4.69 6.72
C ALA A 8 -18.55 -3.58 6.56
N GLY A 9 -19.68 -3.88 5.93
CA GLY A 9 -20.85 -3.01 6.00
C GLY A 9 -22.06 -3.79 6.49
N ASP A 10 -22.43 -3.59 7.76
CA ASP A 10 -23.79 -3.91 8.18
C ASP A 10 -24.74 -2.99 7.40
N PRO A 11 -25.59 -3.51 6.49
CA PRO A 11 -26.53 -2.68 5.74
C PRO A 11 -27.50 -1.94 6.66
N GLU A 12 -27.69 -2.40 7.90
CA GLU A 12 -28.53 -1.78 8.91
C GLU A 12 -27.84 -0.60 9.64
N SER A 13 -26.52 -0.40 9.45
CA SER A 13 -25.77 0.70 10.09
C SER A 13 -24.77 1.41 9.15
N PRO A 14 -25.26 2.22 8.18
CA PRO A 14 -24.42 2.95 7.22
C PRO A 14 -23.37 3.88 7.87
N ALA A 15 -23.69 4.44 9.02
CA ALA A 15 -22.80 5.33 9.77
C ALA A 15 -21.59 4.60 10.37
N SER A 16 -21.70 3.31 10.67
CA SER A 16 -20.58 2.48 11.14
C SER A 16 -19.63 2.16 9.99
N SER A 17 -20.18 1.75 8.85
CA SER A 17 -19.44 1.47 7.60
C SER A 17 -18.66 2.70 7.12
N GLN A 18 -19.27 3.88 7.17
CA GLN A 18 -18.61 5.13 6.79
C GLN A 18 -17.42 5.47 7.68
N LYS A 19 -17.56 5.32 9.01
CA LYS A 19 -16.44 5.52 9.95
C LYS A 19 -15.29 4.55 9.70
N LEU A 20 -15.58 3.30 9.36
CA LEU A 20 -14.56 2.30 9.02
C LEU A 20 -13.80 2.67 7.73
N ILE A 21 -14.51 3.15 6.71
CA ILE A 21 -13.91 3.63 5.46
C ILE A 21 -12.99 4.83 5.74
N GLU A 22 -13.45 5.81 6.50
CA GLU A 22 -12.68 7.00 6.86
C GLU A 22 -11.43 6.66 7.66
N HIS A 23 -11.56 5.79 8.68
CA HIS A 23 -10.43 5.32 9.46
C HIS A 23 -9.41 4.56 8.60
N SER A 24 -9.86 3.67 7.72
CA SER A 24 -8.97 2.92 6.83
C SER A 24 -8.23 3.86 5.88
N ALA A 25 -8.94 4.82 5.28
CA ALA A 25 -8.34 5.82 4.40
C ALA A 25 -7.30 6.69 5.13
N ALA A 26 -7.54 7.04 6.40
CA ALA A 26 -6.58 7.78 7.21
C ALA A 26 -5.31 6.97 7.49
N VAL A 27 -5.44 5.68 7.79
CA VAL A 27 -4.29 4.78 8.02
C VAL A 27 -3.43 4.63 6.76
N PHE A 28 -4.05 4.34 5.61
CA PHE A 28 -3.31 4.19 4.36
C PHE A 28 -2.58 5.47 3.96
N ARG A 29 -3.25 6.62 4.06
CA ARG A 29 -2.63 7.93 3.79
C ARG A 29 -1.41 8.16 4.66
N ARG A 30 -1.53 7.91 5.97
CA ARG A 30 -0.41 8.03 6.91
C ARG A 30 0.76 7.12 6.54
N TRP A 31 0.50 5.88 6.12
CA TRP A 31 1.58 4.98 5.71
C TRP A 31 2.26 5.41 4.42
N ILE A 32 1.47 5.85 3.43
CA ILE A 32 1.99 6.38 2.17
C ILE A 32 2.86 7.62 2.45
N ASP A 33 2.39 8.54 3.28
CA ASP A 33 3.16 9.73 3.68
C ASP A 33 4.48 9.36 4.36
N LEU A 34 4.47 8.38 5.28
CA LEU A 34 5.69 7.91 5.94
C LEU A 34 6.70 7.28 4.96
N ILE A 35 6.23 6.56 3.95
CA ILE A 35 7.11 5.98 2.91
C ILE A 35 7.69 7.09 2.04
N ALA A 36 6.85 8.05 1.61
CA ALA A 36 7.29 9.19 0.81
C ALA A 36 8.36 10.01 1.57
N ASP A 37 8.14 10.30 2.85
CA ASP A 37 9.11 11.02 3.69
C ASP A 37 10.45 10.29 3.79
N LYS A 38 10.43 8.94 3.85
CA LYS A 38 11.66 8.14 3.85
C LYS A 38 12.39 8.19 2.52
N LEU A 39 11.67 8.19 1.39
CA LEU A 39 12.27 8.33 0.06
C LEU A 39 12.88 9.73 -0.13
N VAL A 40 12.19 10.77 0.34
CA VAL A 40 12.73 12.15 0.33
C VAL A 40 14.01 12.24 1.17
N ALA A 41 14.03 11.61 2.35
CA ALA A 41 15.21 11.62 3.23
C ALA A 41 16.45 10.97 2.59
N VAL A 42 16.30 10.16 1.55
CA VAL A 42 17.40 9.54 0.79
C VAL A 42 17.65 10.19 -0.56
N GLY A 43 17.06 11.37 -0.83
CA GLY A 43 17.36 12.20 -1.99
C GLY A 43 16.37 12.16 -3.14
N VAL A 44 15.28 11.38 -3.03
CA VAL A 44 14.24 11.32 -4.08
C VAL A 44 13.40 12.60 -4.06
N ALA A 45 13.12 13.18 -5.23
CA ALA A 45 12.25 14.35 -5.34
C ALA A 45 10.84 14.06 -4.78
N ARG A 46 10.25 15.00 -4.02
CA ARG A 46 8.95 14.82 -3.33
C ARG A 46 7.85 14.25 -4.23
N THR A 47 7.65 14.83 -5.42
CA THR A 47 6.63 14.36 -6.36
C THR A 47 6.84 12.90 -6.73
N ARG A 48 8.09 12.50 -6.97
CA ARG A 48 8.44 11.11 -7.30
C ARG A 48 8.31 10.17 -6.09
N ALA A 49 8.65 10.66 -4.90
CA ALA A 49 8.50 9.92 -3.66
C ALA A 49 7.03 9.61 -3.35
N ASP A 50 6.11 10.56 -3.56
CA ASP A 50 4.67 10.37 -3.39
C ASP A 50 4.14 9.28 -4.35
N GLU A 51 4.53 9.33 -5.62
CA GLU A 51 4.17 8.32 -6.62
C GLU A 51 4.68 6.92 -6.25
N LEU A 52 5.94 6.82 -5.86
CA LEU A 52 6.57 5.55 -5.47
C LEU A 52 5.95 5.00 -4.20
N ALA A 53 5.64 5.83 -3.20
CA ALA A 53 5.00 5.39 -1.97
C ALA A 53 3.60 4.79 -2.22
N MET A 54 2.81 5.41 -3.11
CA MET A 54 1.53 4.87 -3.56
C MET A 54 1.71 3.54 -4.29
N LEU A 55 2.66 3.47 -5.23
CA LEU A 55 2.95 2.26 -6.00
C LEU A 55 3.40 1.10 -5.10
N MET A 56 4.29 1.36 -4.14
CA MET A 56 4.79 0.36 -3.19
C MET A 56 3.65 -0.22 -2.37
N THR A 57 2.80 0.65 -1.82
CA THR A 57 1.68 0.25 -0.95
C THR A 57 0.68 -0.62 -1.71
N THR A 58 0.22 -0.14 -2.86
CA THR A 58 -0.78 -0.85 -3.67
C THR A 58 -0.25 -2.16 -4.27
N SER A 59 1.01 -2.18 -4.71
CA SER A 59 1.65 -3.39 -5.26
C SER A 59 1.80 -4.47 -4.20
N LEU A 60 2.21 -4.09 -2.98
CA LEU A 60 2.38 -5.03 -1.88
C LEU A 60 1.03 -5.60 -1.41
N GLU A 61 -0.02 -4.78 -1.34
CA GLU A 61 -1.37 -5.26 -1.03
C GLU A 61 -1.86 -6.30 -2.04
N GLY A 62 -1.73 -6.01 -3.33
CA GLY A 62 -2.08 -6.95 -4.41
C GLY A 62 -1.27 -8.25 -4.34
N ALA A 63 0.04 -8.14 -4.11
CA ALA A 63 0.91 -9.31 -3.96
C ALA A 63 0.51 -10.18 -2.76
N ILE A 64 0.16 -9.57 -1.62
CA ILE A 64 -0.28 -10.29 -0.42
C ILE A 64 -1.61 -11.01 -0.68
N ILE A 65 -2.55 -10.38 -1.39
CA ILE A 65 -3.84 -11.00 -1.75
C ILE A 65 -3.60 -12.24 -2.61
N ILE A 66 -2.82 -12.11 -3.68
CA ILE A 66 -2.52 -13.21 -4.60
C ILE A 66 -1.75 -14.31 -3.85
N ALA A 67 -0.70 -13.95 -3.10
CA ALA A 67 0.11 -14.93 -2.38
C ALA A 67 -0.71 -15.74 -1.37
N ARG A 68 -1.67 -15.11 -0.71
CA ARG A 68 -2.58 -15.79 0.22
C ARG A 68 -3.59 -16.69 -0.51
N SER A 69 -4.14 -16.25 -1.65
CA SER A 69 -5.12 -17.02 -2.40
C SER A 69 -4.51 -18.24 -3.09
N THR A 70 -3.26 -18.12 -3.54
CA THR A 70 -2.51 -19.21 -4.19
C THR A 70 -1.68 -20.05 -3.22
N ARG A 71 -1.54 -19.62 -1.96
CA ARG A 71 -0.60 -20.19 -0.97
C ARG A 71 0.85 -20.25 -1.49
N ASP A 72 1.24 -19.22 -2.23
CA ASP A 72 2.55 -19.11 -2.88
C ASP A 72 3.14 -17.72 -2.61
N ILE A 73 4.38 -17.66 -2.12
CA ILE A 73 5.05 -16.40 -1.79
C ILE A 73 5.58 -15.65 -3.02
N THR A 74 5.69 -16.33 -4.17
CA THR A 74 6.28 -15.80 -5.41
C THR A 74 5.80 -14.39 -5.81
N PRO A 75 4.51 -14.02 -5.71
CA PRO A 75 4.07 -12.65 -6.05
C PRO A 75 4.73 -11.56 -5.21
N ILE A 76 5.01 -11.82 -3.93
CA ILE A 76 5.68 -10.88 -3.03
C ILE A 76 7.14 -10.72 -3.45
N ASP A 77 7.83 -11.81 -3.78
CA ASP A 77 9.23 -11.76 -4.24
C ASP A 77 9.38 -10.99 -5.55
N VAL A 78 8.42 -11.16 -6.47
CA VAL A 78 8.37 -10.42 -7.73
C VAL A 78 8.21 -8.92 -7.47
N VAL A 79 7.22 -8.52 -6.68
CA VAL A 79 6.98 -7.11 -6.35
C VAL A 79 8.18 -6.50 -5.61
N HIS A 80 8.75 -7.20 -4.64
CA HIS A 80 9.93 -6.75 -3.92
C HIS A 80 11.10 -6.47 -4.86
N ARG A 81 11.42 -7.39 -5.78
CA ARG A 81 12.51 -7.22 -6.75
C ARG A 81 12.30 -5.99 -7.65
N GLN A 82 11.08 -5.79 -8.16
CA GLN A 82 10.76 -4.66 -9.05
C GLN A 82 10.79 -3.32 -8.32
N LEU A 83 10.20 -3.26 -7.11
CA LEU A 83 10.22 -2.05 -6.30
C LEU A 83 11.64 -1.64 -5.90
N ARG A 84 12.50 -2.61 -5.57
CA ARG A 84 13.92 -2.33 -5.28
C ARG A 84 14.60 -1.63 -6.47
N THR A 85 14.44 -2.15 -7.68
CA THR A 85 15.01 -1.52 -8.90
C THR A 85 14.49 -0.09 -9.08
N LEU A 86 13.18 0.12 -8.98
CA LEU A 86 12.59 1.46 -9.15
C LEU A 86 13.08 2.47 -8.10
N ILE A 87 13.31 2.03 -6.86
CA ILE A 87 13.82 2.89 -5.78
C ILE A 87 15.30 3.22 -6.02
N GLU A 88 16.10 2.24 -6.44
CA GLU A 88 17.52 2.45 -6.79
C GLU A 88 17.66 3.47 -7.93
N GLU A 89 16.84 3.34 -8.98
CA GLU A 89 16.81 4.27 -10.13
C GLU A 89 16.32 5.67 -9.74
N ALA A 90 15.40 5.78 -8.78
CA ALA A 90 14.85 7.07 -8.36
C ALA A 90 15.81 7.92 -7.51
N GLY A 91 16.84 7.29 -6.92
CA GLY A 91 17.89 7.97 -6.15
C GLY A 91 19.12 8.40 -6.98
N GLN A 92 19.14 8.10 -8.28
CA GLN A 92 20.19 8.54 -9.22
C GLN A 92 19.84 9.89 -9.86
#